data_AF-A0A2N1K5C2-F1
#
_entry.id   AF-A0A2N1K5C2-F1
#
_cell.length_a   1.000
_cell.length_b   1.000
_cell.length_c   1.000
_cell.angle_alpha   90.00
_cell.angle_beta   90.00
_cell.angle_gamma   90.00
#
_symmetry.space_group_name_H-M   'P 1'
#
loop_
_entity.id
_entity.type
_entity.pdbx_description
1 polymer ?
#
loop_
_entity_poly.entity_id
_entity_poly.type
_entity_poly.pdbx_seq_one_letter_code
_entity_poly.pdbx_strand_id
1 'polypeptide(L)'
;MNFPIQRSKSVVFFVCLTLVFMFVYPLVMIGANKEQWMSALIGMGLCFIVNVPLVWEVFIKKHKVENGVLKYGILNDDIVLKEIRIIRQVGKSLEITMNSYKVHMVAMPQDMNEFLTLIEKENLNVKIEMVGKK
;
A
#
# COMPACT_ATOMS: atom_id res chain seq x y z
N MET A 1 8.81 -3.11 13.43
CA MET A 1 8.78 -1.64 13.33
C MET A 1 7.80 -1.23 12.24
N ASN A 2 7.10 -0.11 12.39
CA ASN A 2 6.03 0.30 11.47
C ASN A 2 6.51 1.50 10.65
N PHE A 3 6.75 1.30 9.35
CA PHE A 3 7.20 2.37 8.48
C PHE A 3 5.99 2.93 7.72
N PRO A 4 5.52 4.13 8.07
CA PRO A 4 4.51 4.79 7.26
C PRO A 4 5.12 5.12 5.88
N ILE A 5 4.32 4.95 4.83
CA ILE A 5 4.71 5.19 3.43
C ILE A 5 4.35 6.61 3.06
N GLN A 6 5.12 7.24 2.18
CA GLN A 6 4.70 8.51 1.58
C GLN A 6 3.51 8.26 0.64
N ARG A 7 2.29 8.61 1.09
CA ARG A 7 1.06 8.41 0.30
C ARG A 7 0.95 9.47 -0.77
N SER A 8 0.54 9.06 -1.97
CA SER A 8 0.16 10.00 -3.02
C SER A 8 -1.10 10.77 -2.58
N LYS A 9 -0.99 12.10 -2.48
CA LYS A 9 -2.12 12.99 -2.15
C LYS A 9 -3.31 12.79 -3.09
N SER A 10 -3.03 12.51 -4.37
CA SER A 10 -4.05 12.27 -5.39
C SER A 10 -4.83 10.97 -5.14
N VAL A 11 -4.15 9.89 -4.74
CA VAL A 11 -4.81 8.62 -4.42
C VAL A 11 -5.69 8.76 -3.18
N VAL A 12 -5.20 9.46 -2.15
CA VAL A 12 -6.00 9.73 -0.94
C VAL A 12 -7.24 10.55 -1.28
N PHE A 13 -7.10 11.59 -2.10
CA PHE A 13 -8.23 12.40 -2.57
C PHE A 13 -9.27 11.56 -3.33
N PHE A 14 -8.81 10.71 -4.24
CA PHE A 14 -9.70 9.84 -5.02
C PHE A 14 -10.46 8.86 -4.12
N VAL A 15 -9.79 8.24 -3.15
CA VAL A 15 -10.43 7.31 -2.22
C VAL A 15 -11.46 8.02 -1.34
N CYS A 16 -11.15 9.23 -0.84
CA CYS A 16 -12.13 10.04 -0.11
C CYS A 16 -13.36 10.35 -0.97
N LEU A 17 -13.18 10.67 -2.25
CA LEU A 17 -14.28 10.97 -3.16
C LEU A 17 -15.17 9.73 -3.40
N THR A 18 -14.57 8.56 -3.61
CA THR A 18 -15.31 7.29 -3.71
C THR A 18 -16.04 6.95 -2.42
N LEU A 19 -15.45 7.18 -1.24
CA LEU A 19 -16.13 6.95 0.05
C LEU A 19 -17.36 7.83 0.18
N VAL A 20 -17.26 9.13 -0.11
CA VAL A 20 -18.42 10.03 -0.09
C VAL A 20 -19.49 9.55 -1.05
N PHE A 21 -19.13 9.20 -2.28
CA PHE A 21 -20.08 8.68 -3.27
C PHE A 21 -20.78 7.40 -2.78
N MET A 22 -20.04 6.52 -2.13
CA MET A 22 -20.54 5.24 -1.64
C MET A 22 -21.60 5.36 -0.54
N PHE A 23 -21.57 6.44 0.25
CA PHE A 23 -22.61 6.72 1.25
C PHE A 23 -23.74 7.57 0.67
N VAL A 24 -23.41 8.59 -0.14
CA VAL A 24 -24.39 9.55 -0.66
C VAL A 24 -25.29 8.90 -1.71
N TYR A 25 -24.74 8.14 -2.65
CA TYR A 25 -25.50 7.54 -3.74
C TYR A 25 -26.64 6.60 -3.26
N PRO A 26 -26.40 5.64 -2.35
CA PRO A 26 -27.48 4.81 -1.86
C PRO A 26 -28.48 5.57 -0.97
N LEU A 27 -28.07 6.60 -0.22
CA LEU A 27 -29.02 7.44 0.52
C LEU A 27 -29.98 8.18 -0.42
N VAL A 28 -29.48 8.71 -1.53
CA VAL A 28 -30.30 9.36 -2.58
C VAL A 28 -31.24 8.35 -3.22
N MET A 29 -30.78 7.15 -3.56
CA MET A 29 -31.61 6.09 -4.17
C MET A 29 -32.72 5.62 -3.22
N ILE A 30 -32.43 5.49 -1.93
CA ILE A 30 -33.40 5.16 -0.88
C ILE A 30 -34.49 6.23 -0.78
N GLY A 31 -34.11 7.51 -0.83
CA GLY A 31 -35.07 8.62 -0.77
C GLY A 31 -35.92 8.77 -2.02
N ALA A 32 -35.32 8.54 -3.20
CA ALA A 32 -35.98 8.73 -4.50
C ALA A 32 -36.87 7.54 -4.92
N ASN A 33 -36.53 6.30 -4.53
CA ASN A 33 -37.21 5.08 -4.99
C ASN A 33 -37.71 4.23 -3.81
N LYS A 34 -38.83 4.66 -3.20
CA LYS A 34 -39.45 3.95 -2.05
C LYS A 34 -39.91 2.52 -2.38
N GLU A 35 -40.24 2.23 -3.64
CA GLU A 35 -40.74 0.92 -4.08
C GLU A 35 -39.62 -0.10 -4.34
N GLN A 36 -38.39 0.35 -4.61
CA GLN A 36 -37.25 -0.51 -4.98
C GLN A 36 -36.14 -0.54 -3.93
N TRP A 37 -36.52 -0.36 -2.66
CA TRP A 37 -35.57 -0.27 -1.55
C TRP A 37 -34.65 -1.51 -1.42
N MET A 38 -35.17 -2.69 -1.78
CA MET A 38 -34.42 -3.95 -1.76
C MET A 38 -33.25 -3.97 -2.75
N SER A 39 -33.45 -3.48 -4.00
CA SER A 39 -32.37 -3.45 -5.00
C SER A 39 -31.34 -2.37 -4.66
N ALA A 40 -31.78 -1.25 -4.08
CA ALA A 40 -30.88 -0.22 -3.55
C ALA A 40 -29.97 -0.77 -2.44
N LEU A 41 -30.50 -1.58 -1.52
CA LEU A 41 -29.70 -2.25 -0.48
C LEU A 41 -28.70 -3.26 -1.05
N ILE A 42 -29.09 -4.05 -2.06
CA ILE A 42 -28.18 -4.99 -2.74
C ILE A 42 -27.05 -4.25 -3.46
N GLY A 43 -27.39 -3.19 -4.20
CA GLY A 43 -26.41 -2.32 -4.85
C GLY A 43 -25.45 -1.66 -3.86
N MET A 44 -25.96 -1.23 -2.71
CA MET A 44 -25.17 -0.70 -1.60
C MET A 44 -24.20 -1.78 -1.09
N GLY A 45 -24.69 -2.97 -0.77
CA GLY A 45 -23.87 -4.11 -0.31
C GLY A 45 -22.73 -4.44 -1.28
N LEU A 46 -23.01 -4.53 -2.59
CA LEU A 46 -21.99 -4.75 -3.61
C LEU A 46 -20.96 -3.60 -3.68
N CYS A 47 -21.42 -2.35 -3.57
CA CYS A 47 -20.53 -1.19 -3.50
C CYS A 47 -19.58 -1.28 -2.29
N PHE A 48 -20.08 -1.66 -1.11
CA PHE A 48 -19.24 -1.86 0.07
C PHE A 48 -18.22 -2.99 -0.14
N ILE A 49 -18.65 -4.14 -0.67
CA ILE A 49 -17.76 -5.30 -0.87
C ILE A 49 -16.57 -4.96 -1.78
N VAL A 50 -16.77 -4.19 -2.85
CA VAL A 50 -15.70 -3.85 -3.80
C VAL A 50 -14.80 -2.73 -3.27
N ASN A 51 -15.39 -1.69 -2.66
CA ASN A 51 -14.65 -0.49 -2.29
C ASN A 51 -13.99 -0.57 -0.91
N VAL A 52 -14.53 -1.33 0.05
CA VAL A 52 -13.92 -1.48 1.38
C VAL A 52 -12.50 -2.08 1.30
N PRO A 53 -12.24 -3.16 0.52
CA PRO A 53 -10.88 -3.66 0.31
C PRO A 53 -9.96 -2.63 -0.33
N LEU A 54 -10.44 -1.85 -1.31
CA LEU A 54 -9.65 -0.79 -1.96
C LEU A 54 -9.27 0.33 -0.98
N VAL A 55 -10.22 0.76 -0.16
CA VAL A 55 -10.00 1.75 0.90
C VAL A 55 -9.02 1.18 1.93
N TRP A 56 -9.18 -0.08 2.32
CA TRP A 56 -8.28 -0.78 3.23
C TRP A 56 -6.85 -0.85 2.67
N GLU A 57 -6.70 -1.16 1.38
CA GLU A 57 -5.41 -1.12 0.70
C GLU A 57 -4.78 0.28 0.74
N VAL A 58 -5.55 1.35 0.59
CA VAL A 58 -4.99 2.71 0.57
C VAL A 58 -4.73 3.27 1.99
N PHE A 59 -5.58 2.96 2.96
CA PHE A 59 -5.56 3.55 4.30
C PHE A 59 -4.84 2.69 5.36
N ILE A 60 -4.84 1.36 5.23
CA ILE A 60 -4.25 0.44 6.22
C ILE A 60 -2.95 -0.20 5.74
N LYS A 61 -2.61 -0.15 4.44
CA LYS A 61 -1.25 -0.51 3.98
C LYS A 61 -0.23 0.40 4.68
N LYS A 62 0.41 -0.17 5.70
CA LYS A 62 1.66 0.28 6.28
C LYS A 62 2.69 -0.76 5.89
N HIS A 63 3.89 -0.35 5.47
CA HIS A 63 4.99 -1.28 5.33
C HIS A 63 5.37 -1.68 6.74
N LYS A 64 4.98 -2.91 7.12
CA LYS A 64 5.25 -3.42 8.46
C LYS A 64 6.43 -4.35 8.35
N VAL A 65 7.50 -4.01 9.06
CA VAL A 65 8.60 -4.94 9.27
C VAL A 65 8.30 -5.71 10.55
N GLU A 66 7.96 -6.98 10.40
CA GLU A 66 7.78 -7.93 11.51
C GLU A 66 8.87 -8.98 11.43
N ASN A 67 9.67 -9.14 12.49
CA ASN A 67 10.68 -10.20 12.60
C ASN A 67 11.64 -10.29 11.40
N GLY A 68 12.08 -9.15 10.85
CA GLY A 68 12.98 -9.13 9.68
C GLY A 68 12.30 -9.42 8.34
N VAL A 69 10.97 -9.43 8.31
CA VAL A 69 10.16 -9.57 7.09
C VAL A 69 9.38 -8.29 6.84
N LEU A 70 9.60 -7.69 5.67
CA LEU A 70 8.85 -6.57 5.16
C LEU A 70 7.59 -7.07 4.46
N LYS A 71 6.44 -6.87 5.12
CA LYS A 71 5.12 -7.12 4.55
C LYS A 71 4.65 -5.87 3.82
N TYR A 72 4.36 -6.00 2.53
CA TYR A 72 3.98 -4.85 1.70
C TYR A 72 2.79 -5.16 0.78
N GLY A 73 1.58 -5.03 1.33
CA GLY A 73 0.33 -5.29 0.59
C GLY A 73 -0.20 -6.71 0.81
N ILE A 74 -1.47 -6.94 0.45
CA ILE A 74 -2.18 -8.20 0.73
C ILE A 74 -1.93 -9.23 -0.38
N LEU A 75 -1.70 -8.77 -1.60
CA LEU A 75 -1.51 -9.60 -2.80
C LEU A 75 -0.03 -9.75 -3.20
N ASN A 76 0.89 -9.15 -2.47
CA ASN A 76 2.31 -9.20 -2.77
C ASN A 76 3.00 -10.20 -1.85
N ASP A 77 4.01 -10.87 -2.39
CA ASP A 77 4.91 -11.74 -1.62
C ASP A 77 5.62 -10.92 -0.53
N ASP A 78 5.77 -11.52 0.65
CA ASP A 78 6.56 -10.95 1.75
C ASP A 78 8.06 -10.86 1.37
N ILE A 79 8.72 -9.76 1.75
CA ILE A 79 10.16 -9.55 1.50
C ILE A 79 10.95 -9.87 2.75
N VAL A 80 11.74 -10.92 2.73
CA VAL A 80 12.69 -11.23 3.82
C VAL A 80 13.91 -10.30 3.70
N LEU A 81 14.14 -9.46 4.71
CA LEU A 81 15.18 -8.42 4.64
C LEU A 81 16.60 -9.00 4.51
N LYS A 82 16.84 -10.16 5.11
CA LYS A 82 18.12 -10.91 5.02
C LYS A 82 18.45 -11.38 3.60
N GLU A 83 17.44 -11.53 2.76
CA GLU A 83 17.60 -12.01 1.39
C GLU A 83 17.72 -10.86 0.38
N ILE A 84 17.62 -9.61 0.83
CA ILE A 84 17.75 -8.47 -0.06
C ILE A 84 19.20 -8.35 -0.51
N ARG A 85 19.42 -8.43 -1.83
CA ARG A 85 20.74 -8.32 -2.44
C ARG A 85 21.05 -6.89 -2.85
N ILE A 86 20.09 -6.22 -3.50
CA ILE A 86 20.26 -4.88 -4.05
C ILE A 86 19.02 -4.06 -3.74
N ILE A 87 19.22 -2.83 -3.28
CA ILE A 87 18.20 -1.81 -3.18
C ILE A 87 18.60 -0.66 -4.09
N ARG A 88 17.74 -0.31 -5.03
CA ARG A 88 17.98 0.78 -5.96
C ARG A 88 16.82 1.76 -5.97
N GLN A 89 17.13 3.04 -5.97
CA GLN A 89 16.12 4.07 -6.17
C GLN A 89 15.80 4.23 -7.66
N VAL A 90 14.53 4.07 -8.01
CA VAL A 90 14.01 4.23 -9.38
C VAL A 90 12.88 5.26 -9.35
N GLY A 91 13.21 6.52 -9.66
CA GLY A 91 12.27 7.63 -9.61
C GLY A 91 11.71 7.88 -8.20
N LYS A 92 10.40 7.61 -8.02
CA LYS A 92 9.67 7.76 -6.74
C LYS A 92 9.46 6.43 -5.99
N SER A 93 10.14 5.38 -6.43
CA SER A 93 10.00 4.02 -5.90
C SER A 93 11.37 3.42 -5.61
N LEU A 94 11.38 2.38 -4.79
CA LEU A 94 12.53 1.52 -4.53
C LEU A 94 12.34 0.21 -5.29
N GLU A 95 13.38 -0.18 -6.02
CA GLU A 95 13.52 -1.51 -6.58
C GLU A 95 14.34 -2.36 -5.58
N ILE A 96 13.76 -3.46 -5.11
CA ILE A 96 14.37 -4.39 -4.18
C ILE A 96 14.57 -5.72 -4.90
N THR A 97 15.83 -6.10 -5.09
CA THR A 97 16.21 -7.36 -5.72
C THR A 97 16.65 -8.34 -4.64
N MET A 98 15.99 -9.49 -4.61
CA MET A 98 16.26 -10.59 -3.68
C MET A 98 17.40 -11.49 -4.20
N ASN A 99 17.99 -12.29 -3.31
CA ASN A 99 18.96 -13.33 -3.67
C ASN A 99 18.36 -14.39 -4.62
N SER A 100 17.04 -14.58 -4.56
CA SER A 100 16.26 -15.43 -5.47
C SER A 100 16.05 -14.80 -6.86
N TYR A 101 16.66 -13.64 -7.16
CA TYR A 101 16.48 -12.86 -8.39
C TYR A 101 15.05 -12.34 -8.61
N LYS A 102 14.15 -12.49 -7.63
CA LYS A 102 12.86 -11.78 -7.63
C LYS A 102 13.11 -10.28 -7.41
N VAL A 103 12.40 -9.47 -8.19
CA VAL A 103 12.47 -8.00 -8.12
C VAL A 103 11.13 -7.47 -7.65
N HIS A 104 11.16 -6.65 -6.61
CA HIS A 104 9.99 -6.06 -5.98
C HIS A 104 10.06 -4.55 -6.11
N MET A 105 9.02 -3.95 -6.68
CA MET A 105 8.87 -2.49 -6.72
C MET A 105 8.06 -2.04 -5.51
N VAL A 106 8.68 -1.19 -4.69
CA VAL A 106 8.17 -0.75 -3.41
C VAL A 106 8.06 0.77 -3.41
N ALA A 107 7.02 1.31 -2.77
CA ALA A 107 6.88 2.76 -2.64
C ALA A 107 7.93 3.32 -1.67
N MET A 108 8.33 4.58 -1.88
CA MET A 108 9.30 5.26 -1.01
C MET A 108 8.83 5.27 0.46
N PRO A 109 9.63 4.73 1.42
CA PRO A 109 9.38 4.88 2.85
C PRO A 109 9.38 6.36 3.26
N GLN A 110 8.61 6.75 4.29
CA GLN A 110 8.68 8.13 4.82
C GLN A 110 10.04 8.44 5.44
N ASP A 111 10.59 7.49 6.21
CA ASP A 111 11.95 7.58 6.72
C ASP A 111 12.84 6.58 5.97
N MET A 112 13.58 7.11 5.00
CA MET A 112 14.49 6.32 4.18
C MET A 112 15.71 5.85 4.99
N ASN A 113 16.21 6.69 5.90
CA ASN A 113 17.44 6.38 6.63
C ASN A 113 17.19 5.24 7.61
N GLU A 114 16.06 5.29 8.32
CA GLU A 114 15.67 4.25 9.25
C GLU A 114 15.37 2.92 8.53
N PHE A 115 14.76 2.97 7.35
CA PHE A 115 14.55 1.77 6.52
C PHE A 115 15.88 1.13 6.08
N LEU A 116 16.81 1.93 5.55
CA LEU A 116 18.11 1.43 5.07
C LEU A 116 18.97 0.86 6.20
N THR A 117 19.05 1.56 7.34
CA THR A 117 19.79 1.07 8.52
C THR A 117 19.25 -0.25 9.05
N LEU A 118 17.94 -0.47 8.99
CA LEU A 118 17.33 -1.74 9.38
C LEU A 118 17.74 -2.86 8.43
N ILE A 119 17.81 -2.59 7.13
CA ILE A 119 18.25 -3.58 6.14
C ILE A 119 19.73 -3.89 6.29
N GLU A 120 20.59 -2.88 6.46
CA GLU A 120 22.03 -3.07 6.72
C GLU A 120 22.27 -3.90 7.98
N LYS A 121 21.43 -3.72 9.02
CA LYS A 121 21.49 -4.52 10.25
C LYS A 121 21.13 -5.99 10.03
N GLU A 122 20.14 -6.27 9.19
CA GLU A 122 19.69 -7.63 8.89
C GLU A 122 20.57 -8.32 7.82
N ASN A 123 21.13 -7.55 6.89
CA ASN A 123 22.01 -8.01 5.84
C ASN A 123 23.18 -7.04 5.59
N LEU A 124 24.36 -7.38 6.10
CA LEU A 124 25.58 -6.61 5.93
C LEU A 124 26.10 -6.56 4.47
N ASN A 125 25.63 -7.46 3.61
CA ASN A 125 26.08 -7.58 2.22
C ASN A 125 25.15 -6.90 1.21
N VAL A 126 24.16 -6.14 1.68
CA VAL A 126 23.22 -5.44 0.80
C VAL A 126 23.93 -4.36 -0.01
N LYS A 127 23.68 -4.31 -1.31
CA LYS A 127 24.14 -3.22 -2.17
C LYS A 127 23.07 -2.12 -2.24
N ILE A 128 23.38 -0.91 -1.80
CA ILE A 128 22.44 0.22 -1.79
C ILE A 128 22.84 1.24 -2.86
N GLU A 129 21.98 1.45 -3.85
CA GLU A 129 22.16 2.37 -4.99
C GLU A 129 21.10 3.48 -4.94
N MET A 130 21.38 4.55 -4.19
CA MET A 130 20.47 5.70 -4.05
C MET A 130 20.90 6.85 -4.96
N VAL A 131 19.93 7.55 -5.57
CA VAL A 131 20.21 8.70 -6.43
C VAL A 131 20.65 9.87 -5.55
N GLY A 132 21.96 10.15 -5.52
CA GLY A 132 22.53 11.29 -4.79
C GLY A 132 23.66 10.95 -3.81
N LYS A 133 23.93 9.66 -3.54
CA LYS A 133 25.19 9.24 -2.89
C LYS A 133 26.23 8.96 -3.97
N LYS A 134 27.10 9.93 -4.23
CA LYS A 134 28.44 9.70 -4.77
C LYS A 134 29.37 9.35 -3.61
#